data_AF-A0A8K0LZ94-F1
#
_entry.id   AF-A0A8K0LZ94-F1
#
_cell.length_a   1.000
_cell.length_b   1.000
_cell.length_c   1.000
_cell.angle_alpha   90.00
_cell.angle_beta   90.00
_cell.angle_gamma   90.00
#
_symmetry.space_group_name_H-M   'P 1'
#
loop_
_entity.id
_entity.type
_entity.pdbx_description
1 polymer ?
#
loop_
_entity_poly.entity_id
_entity_poly.type
_entity_poly.pdbx_seq_one_letter_code
_entity_poly.pdbx_strand_id
1 'polypeptide(L)'
;EHDCLETHDRQEVPPDALHTLAPGTWLNDKAVYFVLLLIASAVPKTFTVIDPILSKPESGCSIATHSHLTVLAPINLSNNHWALVVIYGDEKRADVYDSMTNPDNTEWIHLSVKGLIPRLFPTAVSSDWKITNQPTPSQPNFDDCGVIVLIIALY
;
A
#
# COMPACT_ATOMS: atom_id res chain seq x y z
N GLU A 1 5.47 -23.32 -3.31
CA GLU A 1 5.66 -21.98 -2.73
C GLU A 1 5.26 -21.00 -3.82
N HIS A 2 4.15 -20.28 -3.63
CA HIS A 2 3.69 -19.30 -4.61
C HIS A 2 4.41 -17.98 -4.30
N ASP A 3 5.19 -17.51 -5.27
CA ASP A 3 5.82 -16.20 -5.21
C ASP A 3 4.70 -15.15 -5.29
N CYS A 4 4.38 -14.53 -4.15
CA CYS A 4 3.24 -13.59 -4.00
C CYS A 4 3.48 -12.25 -4.77
N LEU A 5 4.61 -12.09 -5.47
CA LEU A 5 5.01 -10.92 -6.26
C LEU A 5 5.10 -11.24 -7.76
N GLU A 6 4.00 -11.69 -8.38
CA GLU A 6 3.97 -11.84 -9.83
C GLU A 6 4.05 -10.46 -10.52
N THR A 7 5.04 -10.32 -11.41
CA THR A 7 5.20 -9.18 -12.32
C THR A 7 4.06 -9.20 -13.35
N HIS A 8 3.26 -8.14 -13.40
CA HIS A 8 2.07 -8.06 -14.23
C HIS A 8 2.37 -7.94 -15.71
N ASP A 9 2.20 -9.05 -16.43
CA ASP A 9 1.92 -9.04 -17.86
C ASP A 9 0.39 -8.99 -18.04
N ARG A 10 -0.13 -7.80 -18.36
CA ARG A 10 -1.53 -7.50 -18.74
C ARG A 10 -2.63 -8.04 -17.82
N GLN A 11 -2.88 -7.37 -16.69
CA GLN A 11 -4.17 -7.50 -16.00
C GLN A 11 -5.27 -6.75 -16.76
N GLU A 12 -6.37 -7.45 -17.06
CA GLU A 12 -7.61 -6.81 -17.48
C GLU A 12 -8.20 -6.01 -16.32
N VAL A 13 -8.78 -4.84 -16.61
CA VAL A 13 -9.46 -4.03 -15.60
C VAL A 13 -10.62 -4.84 -15.01
N PRO A 14 -10.65 -5.10 -13.70
CA PRO A 14 -11.78 -5.81 -13.11
C PRO A 14 -13.07 -4.97 -13.27
N PRO A 15 -14.17 -5.52 -13.81
CA PRO A 15 -15.40 -4.74 -14.05
C PRO A 15 -15.95 -4.08 -12.78
N ASP A 16 -15.79 -4.74 -11.63
CA ASP A 16 -16.19 -4.23 -10.32
C ASP A 16 -15.24 -3.17 -9.74
N ALA A 17 -14.00 -3.08 -10.21
CA ALA A 17 -13.09 -1.99 -9.86
C ALA A 17 -13.58 -0.65 -10.43
N LEU A 18 -14.05 -0.65 -11.69
CA LEU A 18 -14.50 0.56 -12.38
C LEU A 18 -15.73 1.20 -11.72
N HIS A 19 -16.64 0.40 -11.16
CA HIS A 19 -17.82 0.91 -10.48
C HIS A 19 -17.47 1.71 -9.22
N THR A 20 -16.38 1.34 -8.53
CA THR A 20 -15.94 2.06 -7.33
C THR A 20 -15.21 3.38 -7.63
N LEU A 21 -14.85 3.64 -8.88
CA LEU A 21 -14.30 4.93 -9.32
C LEU A 21 -15.37 6.00 -9.53
N ALA A 22 -16.65 5.66 -9.37
CA ALA A 22 -17.73 6.64 -9.50
C ALA A 22 -17.63 7.72 -8.39
N PRO A 23 -18.05 8.96 -8.65
CA PRO A 23 -18.10 9.99 -7.61
C PRO A 23 -18.98 9.54 -6.44
N GLY A 24 -18.52 9.75 -5.21
CA GLY A 24 -19.29 9.39 -4.00
C GLY A 24 -19.11 7.95 -3.53
N THR A 25 -18.26 7.14 -4.18
CA THR A 25 -18.05 5.73 -3.85
C THR A 25 -16.65 5.45 -3.33
N TRP A 26 -16.54 4.50 -2.41
CA TRP A 26 -15.27 4.09 -1.82
C TRP A 26 -14.55 3.14 -2.76
N LEU A 27 -13.27 3.40 -3.03
CA LEU A 27 -12.44 2.48 -3.79
C LEU A 27 -12.34 1.13 -3.07
N ASN A 28 -12.52 0.04 -3.82
CA ASN A 28 -12.21 -1.29 -3.32
C ASN A 28 -10.72 -1.64 -3.53
N ASP A 29 -10.32 -2.77 -2.96
CA ASP A 29 -8.99 -3.36 -3.08
C ASP A 29 -8.55 -3.55 -4.53
N LYS A 30 -9.46 -4.03 -5.39
CA LYS A 30 -9.18 -4.25 -6.82
C LYS A 30 -8.86 -2.94 -7.55
N ALA A 31 -9.62 -1.87 -7.30
CA ALA A 31 -9.41 -0.57 -7.92
C ALA A 31 -8.09 0.06 -7.46
N VAL A 32 -7.82 0.05 -6.16
CA VAL A 32 -6.57 0.56 -5.60
C VAL A 32 -5.38 -0.20 -6.19
N TYR A 33 -5.41 -1.53 -6.15
CA TYR A 33 -4.31 -2.35 -6.64
C TYR A 33 -4.08 -2.16 -8.14
N PHE A 34 -5.13 -2.26 -8.95
CA PHE A 34 -5.02 -2.14 -10.40
C PHE A 34 -4.42 -0.80 -10.83
N VAL A 35 -4.86 0.33 -10.25
CA VAL A 35 -4.32 1.64 -10.62
C VAL A 35 -2.89 1.80 -10.13
N LEU A 36 -2.52 1.29 -8.95
CA LEU A 36 -1.12 1.30 -8.50
C LEU A 36 -0.20 0.50 -9.43
N LEU A 37 -0.67 -0.61 -9.99
CA LEU A 37 0.07 -1.38 -11.00
C LEU A 37 0.24 -0.60 -12.31
N LEU A 38 -0.80 0.12 -12.75
CA LEU A 38 -0.67 1.02 -13.90
C LEU A 38 0.37 2.10 -13.64
N ILE A 39 0.35 2.72 -12.46
CA ILE A 39 1.34 3.73 -12.05
C ILE A 39 2.76 3.13 -12.06
N ALA A 40 2.95 1.93 -11.51
CA ALA A 40 4.22 1.19 -11.54
C ALA A 40 4.71 0.91 -12.96
N SER A 41 3.80 0.56 -13.87
CA SER A 41 4.16 0.29 -15.27
C SER A 41 4.49 1.55 -16.07
N ALA A 42 3.88 2.69 -15.72
CA ALA A 42 3.98 3.94 -16.47
C ALA A 42 5.16 4.83 -16.03
N VAL A 43 5.61 4.70 -14.79
CA VAL A 43 6.70 5.50 -14.23
C VAL A 43 7.98 4.66 -14.22
N PRO A 44 9.09 5.10 -14.86
CA PRO A 44 10.37 4.39 -14.83
C PRO A 44 11.10 4.51 -13.48
N LYS A 45 10.37 4.31 -12.37
CA LYS A 45 10.91 4.15 -11.02
C LYS A 45 10.83 2.66 -10.66
N THR A 46 11.84 2.12 -10.01
CA THR A 46 11.89 0.72 -9.57
C THR A 46 11.11 0.54 -8.28
N PHE A 47 9.78 0.52 -8.35
CA PHE A 47 8.95 0.12 -7.22
C PHE A 47 8.07 -1.09 -7.54
N THR A 48 7.90 -1.94 -6.54
CA THR A 48 6.97 -3.07 -6.55
C THR A 48 5.72 -2.69 -5.79
N VAL A 49 4.55 -3.14 -6.23
CA VAL A 49 3.28 -2.91 -5.54
C VAL A 49 2.86 -4.18 -4.82
N ILE A 50 2.48 -4.07 -3.56
CA ILE A 50 1.87 -5.17 -2.82
C ILE A 50 0.36 -5.15 -3.04
N ASP A 51 -0.21 -6.33 -3.27
CA ASP A 51 -1.66 -6.52 -3.27
C ASP A 51 -2.24 -6.13 -1.88
N PRO A 52 -3.25 -5.24 -1.80
CA PRO A 52 -3.88 -4.84 -0.54
C PRO A 52 -4.38 -5.98 0.34
N ILE A 53 -4.72 -7.14 -0.22
CA ILE A 53 -5.12 -8.31 0.56
C ILE A 53 -3.91 -8.87 1.32
N LEU A 54 -2.74 -8.83 0.70
CA LEU A 54 -1.50 -9.34 1.27
C LEU A 54 -0.89 -8.39 2.31
N SER A 55 -1.20 -7.09 2.24
CA SER A 55 -0.75 -6.11 3.24
C SER A 55 -1.44 -6.30 4.61
N LYS A 56 -2.56 -7.02 4.66
CA LYS A 56 -3.27 -7.34 5.90
C LYS A 56 -2.46 -8.30 6.78
N PRO A 57 -2.35 -8.04 8.10
CA PRO A 57 -1.60 -8.91 9.02
C PRO A 57 -2.06 -10.37 9.01
N GLU A 58 -3.36 -10.61 8.86
CA GLU A 58 -4.00 -11.93 8.87
C GLU A 58 -3.74 -12.78 7.63
N SER A 59 -3.17 -12.21 6.56
CA SER A 59 -3.03 -12.93 5.28
C SER A 59 -2.03 -14.08 5.31
N GLY A 60 -1.08 -14.10 6.25
CA GLY A 60 -0.15 -15.22 6.46
C GLY A 60 0.80 -15.56 5.30
N CYS A 61 0.71 -14.91 4.13
CA CYS A 61 1.63 -15.13 3.00
C CYS A 61 3.03 -14.59 3.35
N SER A 62 4.07 -15.37 3.05
CA SER A 62 5.43 -14.84 2.94
C SER A 62 5.56 -14.14 1.58
N ILE A 63 5.89 -12.85 1.57
CA ILE A 63 5.92 -12.00 0.38
C ILE A 63 7.37 -11.56 0.18
N ALA A 64 8.29 -12.51 0.04
CA ALA A 64 9.71 -12.16 0.03
C ALA A 64 10.05 -11.25 -1.15
N THR A 65 10.79 -10.17 -0.90
CA THR A 65 11.27 -9.23 -1.90
C THR A 65 12.75 -8.93 -1.70
N HIS A 66 13.40 -8.35 -2.70
CA HIS A 66 14.80 -7.96 -2.58
C HIS A 66 14.95 -6.68 -1.76
N SER A 67 16.00 -6.61 -0.92
CA SER A 67 16.25 -5.46 -0.03
C SER A 67 16.34 -4.12 -0.76
N HIS A 68 16.79 -4.10 -2.02
CA HIS A 68 16.97 -2.87 -2.79
C HIS A 68 15.67 -2.30 -3.39
N LEU A 69 14.54 -3.00 -3.24
CA LEU A 69 13.29 -2.57 -3.84
C LEU A 69 12.59 -1.53 -2.96
N THR A 70 12.03 -0.52 -3.63
CA THR A 70 11.01 0.34 -3.04
C THR A 70 9.67 -0.34 -3.21
N VAL A 71 8.86 -0.39 -2.15
CA VAL A 71 7.60 -1.11 -2.16
C VAL A 71 6.45 -0.18 -1.82
N LEU A 72 5.46 -0.12 -2.70
CA LEU A 72 4.18 0.55 -2.45
C LEU A 72 3.23 -0.44 -1.77
N ALA A 73 2.88 -0.16 -0.52
CA ALA A 73 2.02 -0.98 0.31
C ALA A 73 0.72 -0.22 0.63
N PRO A 74 -0.36 -0.41 -0.15
CA PRO A 74 -1.67 0.09 0.22
C PRO A 74 -2.17 -0.63 1.48
N ILE A 75 -2.48 0.14 2.54
CA ILE A 75 -2.99 -0.37 3.81
C ILE A 75 -4.47 -0.07 3.90
N ASN A 76 -5.28 -1.13 4.02
CA ASN A 76 -6.70 -1.02 4.27
C ASN A 76 -6.96 -1.20 5.77
N LEU A 77 -7.46 -0.17 6.44
CA LEU A 77 -7.91 -0.25 7.82
C LEU A 77 -9.39 -0.65 7.81
N SER A 78 -9.72 -1.79 8.42
CA SER A 78 -11.10 -2.22 8.70
C SER A 78 -12.10 -2.16 7.53
N ASN A 79 -11.63 -2.30 6.28
CA ASN A 79 -12.42 -2.11 5.06
C ASN A 79 -13.10 -0.73 4.97
N ASN A 80 -12.57 0.28 5.66
CA ASN A 80 -13.19 1.60 5.73
C ASN A 80 -12.28 2.80 5.55
N HIS A 81 -10.97 2.59 5.51
CA HIS A 81 -10.01 3.66 5.29
C HIS A 81 -8.79 3.13 4.56
N TRP A 82 -8.27 3.95 3.64
CA TRP A 82 -7.08 3.65 2.87
C TRP A 82 -5.95 4.59 3.27
N ALA A 83 -4.78 4.01 3.50
CA ALA A 83 -3.51 4.73 3.63
C ALA A 83 -2.48 4.11 2.69
N LEU A 84 -1.45 4.87 2.34
CA LEU A 84 -0.32 4.37 1.56
C LEU A 84 0.92 4.31 2.43
N VAL A 85 1.66 3.21 2.35
CA VAL A 85 2.98 3.12 2.94
C VAL A 85 4.01 2.88 1.83
N VAL A 86 5.06 3.69 1.82
CA VAL A 86 6.21 3.51 0.92
C VAL A 86 7.36 2.95 1.73
N ILE A 87 7.79 1.73 1.41
CA ILE A 87 8.81 0.99 2.15
C ILE A 87 10.09 0.98 1.34
N TYR A 88 11.17 1.54 1.90
CA TYR A 88 12.49 1.63 1.30
C TYR A 88 13.39 0.57 1.93
N GLY A 89 13.61 -0.55 1.24
CA GLY A 89 14.31 -1.68 1.84
C GLY A 89 15.77 -1.40 2.20
N ASP A 90 16.52 -0.72 1.33
CA ASP A 90 17.93 -0.39 1.58
C ASP A 90 18.10 0.64 2.72
N GLU A 91 17.11 1.51 2.90
CA GLU A 91 17.14 2.55 3.93
C GLU A 91 16.56 2.09 5.27
N LYS A 92 15.96 0.89 5.32
CA LYS A 92 15.16 0.41 6.47
C LYS A 92 14.16 1.47 6.95
N ARG A 93 13.44 2.09 6.01
CA ARG A 93 12.49 3.17 6.28
C ARG A 93 11.13 2.86 5.69
N ALA A 94 10.07 3.25 6.38
CA ALA A 94 8.70 3.21 5.88
C ALA A 94 8.03 4.57 6.10
N ASP A 95 7.57 5.17 5.01
CA ASP A 95 6.86 6.45 5.01
C ASP A 95 5.35 6.22 4.91
N VAL A 96 4.61 6.70 5.91
CA VAL A 96 3.15 6.55 6.03
C VAL A 96 2.47 7.81 5.55
N TYR A 97 1.54 7.65 4.61
CA TYR A 97 0.70 8.70 4.08
C TYR A 97 -0.77 8.40 4.37
N ASP A 98 -1.39 9.27 5.16
CA ASP A 98 -2.76 9.10 5.67
C ASP A 98 -3.51 10.43 5.55
N SER A 99 -4.53 10.47 4.69
CA SER A 99 -5.38 11.64 4.45
C SER A 99 -6.42 11.90 5.54
N MET A 100 -6.60 10.98 6.48
CA MET A 100 -7.57 11.07 7.59
C MET A 100 -6.89 10.72 8.92
N THR A 101 -5.77 11.39 9.20
CA THR A 101 -4.92 11.09 10.35
C THR A 101 -5.66 11.26 11.67
N ASN A 102 -5.64 10.19 12.47
CA ASN A 102 -6.00 10.21 13.88
C ASN A 102 -5.13 9.20 14.64
N PRO A 103 -5.08 9.26 16.00
CA PRO A 103 -4.21 8.40 16.79
C PRO A 103 -4.45 6.90 16.56
N ASP A 104 -5.71 6.47 16.49
CA ASP A 104 -6.06 5.06 16.32
C ASP A 104 -5.61 4.55 14.95
N ASN A 105 -5.93 5.29 13.87
CA ASN A 105 -5.47 4.96 12.51
C ASN A 105 -3.96 4.87 12.43
N THR A 106 -3.26 5.85 13.04
CA THR A 106 -1.79 5.89 13.04
C THR A 106 -1.21 4.65 13.70
N GLU A 107 -1.72 4.28 14.88
CA GLU A 107 -1.27 3.10 15.60
C GLU A 107 -1.50 1.82 14.79
N TRP A 108 -2.70 1.66 14.23
CA TRP A 108 -3.05 0.50 13.40
C TRP A 108 -2.15 0.37 12.17
N ILE A 109 -1.93 1.46 11.43
CA ILE A 109 -1.03 1.44 10.27
C ILE A 109 0.39 1.04 10.69
N HIS A 110 0.91 1.60 11.78
CA HIS A 110 2.25 1.27 12.27
C HIS A 110 2.38 -0.19 12.66
N LEU A 111 1.35 -0.77 13.28
CA LEU A 111 1.30 -2.21 13.59
C LEU A 111 1.25 -3.06 12.32
N SER A 112 0.43 -2.68 11.33
CA SER A 112 0.38 -3.38 10.03
C SER A 112 1.74 -3.36 9.33
N VAL A 113 2.43 -2.22 9.31
CA VAL A 113 3.77 -2.08 8.71
C VAL A 113 4.80 -2.95 9.45
N LYS A 114 4.79 -2.96 10.79
CA LYS A 114 5.70 -3.80 11.59
C LYS A 114 5.52 -5.30 11.31
N GLY A 115 4.28 -5.74 11.07
CA GLY A 115 3.97 -7.13 10.70
C GLY A 115 4.30 -7.44 9.24
N LEU A 116 4.23 -6.45 8.36
CA LEU A 116 4.52 -6.60 6.93
C LEU A 116 6.02 -6.66 6.63
N ILE A 117 6.85 -5.88 7.33
CA ILE A 117 8.30 -5.79 7.10
C ILE A 117 9.00 -7.19 7.09
N PRO A 118 8.80 -8.07 8.09
CA PRO A 118 9.44 -9.39 8.08
C PRO A 118 8.93 -10.31 6.97
N ARG A 119 7.72 -10.06 6.46
CA ARG A 119 7.13 -10.83 5.36
C ARG A 119 7.71 -10.41 4.03
N LEU A 120 8.05 -9.12 3.89
CA LEU A 120 8.75 -8.56 2.74
C LEU A 120 10.23 -8.86 2.75
N PHE A 121 10.86 -8.75 3.91
CA PHE A 121 12.29 -8.88 4.09
C PHE A 121 12.52 -9.93 5.19
N PRO A 122 12.61 -11.24 4.85
CA PRO A 122 12.67 -12.33 5.83
C PRO A 122 13.81 -12.24 6.84
N THR A 123 14.90 -11.54 6.50
CA THR A 123 16.05 -11.31 7.39
C THR A 123 15.95 -9.99 8.17
N ALA A 124 14.87 -9.22 8.01
CA ALA A 124 14.69 -7.94 8.67
C ALA A 124 14.26 -8.11 10.12
N VAL A 125 14.85 -7.28 10.98
CA VAL A 125 14.40 -7.09 12.35
C VAL A 125 13.55 -5.82 12.37
N SER A 126 12.23 -5.93 12.60
CA SER A 126 11.30 -4.78 12.50
C SER A 126 11.66 -3.59 13.40
N SER A 127 12.38 -3.80 14.52
CA SER A 127 12.83 -2.71 15.40
C SER A 127 13.89 -1.81 14.79
N ASP A 128 14.60 -2.28 13.76
CA ASP A 128 15.61 -1.49 13.04
C ASP A 128 14.97 -0.49 12.06
N TRP A 129 13.67 -0.61 11.81
CA TRP A 129 12.99 0.14 10.79
C TRP A 129 12.41 1.44 11.34
N LYS A 130 12.68 2.52 10.63
CA LYS A 130 12.11 3.82 10.94
C LYS A 130 10.76 3.98 10.23
N ILE A 131 9.68 4.01 10.99
CA ILE A 131 8.33 4.26 10.48
C ILE A 131 7.98 5.73 10.76
N THR A 132 7.71 6.51 9.73
CA THR A 132 7.44 7.96 9.84
C THR A 132 6.17 8.37 9.13
N ASN A 133 5.33 9.15 9.82
CA ASN A 133 4.18 9.79 9.20
C ASN A 133 4.63 10.98 8.38
N GLN A 134 4.20 11.04 7.13
CA GLN A 134 4.52 12.10 6.20
C GLN A 134 3.37 13.11 6.12
N PRO A 135 3.67 14.40 5.91
CA PRO A 135 2.64 15.39 5.61
C PRO A 135 1.81 14.94 4.41
N THR A 136 0.51 14.79 4.62
CA THR A 136 -0.44 14.31 3.62
C THR A 136 -1.60 15.29 3.54
N PRO A 137 -2.04 15.70 2.33
CA PRO A 137 -3.23 16.52 2.19
C PRO A 137 -4.43 15.84 2.86
N SER A 138 -5.06 16.53 3.80
CA SER A 138 -6.26 16.01 4.45
C SER A 138 -7.41 15.97 3.45
N GLN A 139 -8.13 14.85 3.40
CA GLN A 139 -9.33 14.75 2.56
C GLN A 139 -10.47 15.59 3.16
N PRO A 140 -11.30 16.25 2.32
CA PRO A 140 -12.42 17.06 2.80
C PRO A 140 -13.71 16.25 3.05
N ASN A 141 -13.71 14.95 2.76
CA ASN A 141 -14.88 14.06 2.77
C ASN A 141 -14.54 12.69 3.37
N PHE A 142 -15.44 11.72 3.26
CA PHE A 142 -15.29 10.40 3.90
C PHE A 142 -14.92 9.27 2.91
N ASP A 143 -14.81 9.56 1.62
CA ASP A 143 -14.74 8.58 0.54
C ASP A 143 -13.49 8.68 -0.34
N ASP A 144 -12.77 9.81 -0.32
CA ASP A 144 -11.60 10.02 -1.18
C ASP A 144 -10.29 9.41 -0.63
N CYS A 145 -10.29 8.70 0.49
CA CYS A 145 -9.05 8.13 1.05
C CYS A 145 -8.27 7.28 0.04
N GLY A 146 -8.97 6.44 -0.72
CA GLY A 146 -8.36 5.64 -1.79
C GLY A 146 -7.86 6.49 -2.96
N VAL A 147 -8.54 7.58 -3.30
CA VAL A 147 -8.10 8.50 -4.37
C VAL A 147 -6.82 9.23 -3.95
N ILE A 148 -6.73 9.67 -2.70
CA ILE A 148 -5.52 10.32 -2.17
C ILE A 148 -4.33 9.34 -2.18
N VAL A 149 -4.54 8.06 -1.84
CA VAL A 149 -3.51 7.02 -2.01
C VAL A 149 -2.95 6.98 -3.43
N LEU A 150 -3.82 7.02 -4.44
CA LEU A 150 -3.40 7.00 -5.85
C LEU A 150 -2.66 8.27 -6.27
N ILE A 151 -3.09 9.45 -5.79
CA ILE A 151 -2.42 10.73 -6.04
C ILE A 151 -1.01 10.74 -5.46
N ILE A 152 -0.84 10.22 -4.24
CA ILE A 152 0.46 10.18 -3.57
C ILE A 152 1.41 9.21 -4.29
N ALA A 153 0.90 8.07 -4.75
CA ALA A 153 1.71 7.10 -5.51
C ALA A 153 2.24 7.66 -6.84
N LEU A 154 1.57 8.66 -7.43
CA LEU A 154 2.01 9.33 -8.66
C LEU A 154 3.16 10.33 -8.43
N TYR A 155 3.35 10.83 -7.21
CA TYR A 155 4.35 11.85 -6.86
C TYR A 155 5.74 11.20 -6.64
#